data_AF-A0A0D8XZJ8-F1
#
_entry.id   AF-A0A0D8XZJ8-F1
#
_cell.length_a   1.000
_cell.length_b   1.000
_cell.length_c   1.000
_cell.angle_alpha   90.00
_cell.angle_beta   90.00
_cell.angle_gamma   90.00
#
_symmetry.space_group_name_H-M   'P 1'
#
loop_
_entity.id
_entity.type
_entity.pdbx_description
1 polymer ?
#
loop_
_entity_poly.entity_id
_entity_poly.type
_entity_poly.pdbx_seq_one_letter_code
_entity_poly.pdbx_strand_id
1 'polypeptide(L)'
;MLNQLQFFVLPCLLMSSPTLEVLDYNMLSQNLTGMVPAAINSIDKDNYTYRLFDNYFPLLLMLISMPDNETESLEKYMKQRTYAELKRMIDEKQKVCNIAELLSELEQNQTDLSEFVTIVNNKKYVSLLEAYHNASIYNAIRGVWSSQLNPLLPAIDQLAILEYFAERRANELFRMSFWARLWEAIRTWLTGKKEFQECNADEPRCMRRIVEKLPLELRVELDRAAETDNVDKVENIITDELNNQPLSAQSEFASWKNANTPPKPLLEIVADKTDVEEKALERLRSHDLLHSLKDYYRAMIESRSQKEQEEIRRFFQRMNESFARCFNPIKDKYEYRY
;
A
#
# COMPACT_ATOMS: atom_id res chain seq x y z
N MET A 1 -31.70 8.15 -63.67
CA MET A 1 -31.25 9.55 -63.68
C MET A 1 -30.89 9.87 -62.23
N LEU A 2 -29.64 9.71 -61.78
CA LEU A 2 -28.57 10.73 -61.86
C LEU A 2 -29.13 12.14 -61.53
N ASN A 3 -28.62 12.91 -60.57
CA ASN A 3 -27.36 12.80 -59.84
C ASN A 3 -27.29 13.93 -58.78
N GLN A 4 -26.30 13.81 -57.86
CA GLN A 4 -25.50 14.91 -57.26
C GLN A 4 -26.11 15.69 -56.06
N LEU A 5 -25.44 15.96 -54.92
CA LEU A 5 -24.02 15.93 -54.47
C LEU A 5 -24.01 15.81 -52.91
N GLN A 6 -23.30 14.86 -52.30
CA GLN A 6 -21.92 14.91 -51.75
C GLN A 6 -21.70 15.67 -50.42
N PHE A 7 -20.82 15.05 -49.59
CA PHE A 7 -20.16 15.49 -48.35
C PHE A 7 -20.97 15.31 -47.04
N PHE A 8 -20.53 14.61 -45.97
CA PHE A 8 -19.21 14.15 -45.56
C PHE A 8 -19.29 12.76 -44.91
N VAL A 9 -18.27 11.95 -45.20
CA VAL A 9 -18.01 10.59 -44.75
C VAL A 9 -17.26 10.63 -43.42
N LEU A 10 -17.68 9.82 -42.44
CA LEU A 10 -16.83 9.38 -41.32
C LEU A 10 -17.35 8.03 -40.78
N PRO A 11 -16.82 6.89 -41.25
CA PRO A 11 -17.02 5.59 -40.63
C PRO A 11 -15.87 5.33 -39.66
N CYS A 12 -16.10 5.51 -38.37
CA CYS A 12 -15.25 4.92 -37.33
C CYS A 12 -15.70 3.47 -37.08
N LEU A 13 -15.42 2.57 -38.03
CA LEU A 13 -15.46 1.14 -37.77
C LEU A 13 -14.35 0.47 -38.60
N LEU A 14 -13.53 -0.29 -37.87
CA LEU A 14 -12.46 -1.19 -38.33
C LEU A 14 -11.15 -0.52 -38.73
N MET A 15 -10.21 -0.43 -37.77
CA MET A 15 -8.82 -0.82 -38.02
C MET A 15 -8.22 -1.41 -36.73
N SER A 16 -7.98 -2.72 -36.80
CA SER A 16 -6.85 -3.47 -36.22
C SER A 16 -6.37 -3.12 -34.81
N SER A 17 -6.55 -4.08 -33.90
CA SER A 17 -5.67 -4.33 -32.76
C SER A 17 -4.19 -4.39 -33.19
N PRO A 18 -3.29 -3.58 -32.62
CA PRO A 18 -1.88 -3.90 -32.61
C PRO A 18 -1.56 -4.72 -31.35
N THR A 19 -0.95 -5.87 -31.58
CA THR A 19 -0.14 -6.63 -30.63
C THR A 19 0.83 -5.69 -29.92
N LEU A 20 0.72 -5.60 -28.59
CA LEU A 20 1.66 -4.84 -27.78
C LEU A 20 2.91 -5.70 -27.59
N GLU A 21 3.93 -5.42 -28.41
CA GLU A 21 5.30 -5.83 -28.13
C GLU A 21 5.76 -5.17 -26.82
N VAL A 22 6.39 -5.97 -25.97
CA VAL A 22 7.02 -5.57 -24.71
C VAL A 22 8.12 -4.55 -25.03
N LEU A 23 7.92 -3.30 -24.62
CA LEU A 23 8.91 -2.23 -24.73
C LEU A 23 9.62 -2.04 -23.38
N ASP A 24 10.94 -2.17 -23.47
CA ASP A 24 11.94 -2.13 -22.40
C ASP A 24 11.79 -0.95 -21.41
N TYR A 25 11.72 -1.29 -20.12
CA TYR A 25 11.79 -0.36 -19.00
C TYR A 25 13.23 0.11 -18.78
N ASN A 26 13.70 1.09 -19.54
CA ASN A 26 14.98 1.77 -19.28
C ASN A 26 14.92 3.30 -19.30
N MET A 27 13.73 3.92 -19.32
CA MET A 27 13.60 5.38 -19.39
C MET A 27 13.10 6.11 -18.13
N LEU A 28 12.76 5.40 -17.05
CA LEU A 28 12.37 6.04 -15.78
C LEU A 28 13.53 6.24 -14.78
N SER A 29 14.74 5.77 -15.09
CA SER A 29 15.93 5.92 -14.23
C SER A 29 16.67 7.26 -14.40
N GLN A 30 16.25 8.12 -15.34
CA GLN A 30 17.06 9.28 -15.74
C GLN A 30 16.74 10.61 -15.05
N ASN A 31 15.83 10.66 -14.07
CA ASN A 31 15.48 11.92 -13.38
C ASN A 31 15.88 11.97 -11.89
N LEU A 32 16.76 11.08 -11.45
CA LEU A 32 17.38 11.10 -10.10
C LEU A 32 18.89 11.44 -10.13
N THR A 33 19.42 11.95 -11.25
CA THR A 33 20.84 12.30 -11.37
C THR A 33 21.15 13.67 -10.73
N GLY A 34 21.24 13.66 -9.41
CA GLY A 34 21.95 14.66 -8.61
C GLY A 34 23.04 13.97 -7.79
N MET A 35 24.19 13.69 -8.41
CA MET A 35 25.45 13.21 -7.82
C MET A 35 25.39 11.94 -6.95
N VAL A 36 25.30 10.78 -7.60
CA VAL A 36 25.84 9.52 -7.05
C VAL A 36 27.22 9.30 -7.68
N PRO A 37 28.31 9.14 -6.91
CA PRO A 37 29.61 8.82 -7.47
C PRO A 37 29.55 7.47 -8.21
N ALA A 38 30.10 7.46 -9.42
CA ALA A 38 30.00 6.40 -10.43
C ALA A 38 30.76 5.09 -10.07
N ALA A 39 30.43 4.47 -8.94
CA ALA A 39 31.07 3.24 -8.48
C ALA A 39 30.10 2.28 -7.78
N ILE A 40 28.93 1.98 -8.36
CA ILE A 40 28.11 0.82 -7.98
C ILE A 40 27.47 0.21 -9.24
N ASN A 41 28.33 -0.26 -10.16
CA ASN A 41 27.94 -1.21 -11.20
C ASN A 41 28.50 -2.60 -10.89
N SER A 42 28.46 -3.02 -9.63
CA SER A 42 28.57 -4.44 -9.26
C SER A 42 27.17 -4.99 -9.07
N ILE A 43 26.74 -5.70 -10.10
CA ILE A 43 25.53 -6.50 -10.19
C ILE A 43 25.54 -7.53 -9.07
N ASP A 44 24.84 -7.28 -7.97
CA ASP A 44 24.27 -8.36 -7.17
C ASP A 44 22.88 -8.66 -7.75
N LYS A 45 22.86 -9.50 -8.78
CA LYS A 45 21.66 -10.25 -9.16
C LYS A 45 21.43 -11.28 -8.06
N ASP A 46 20.86 -10.83 -6.95
CA ASP A 46 20.35 -11.72 -5.91
C ASP A 46 19.17 -12.45 -6.57
N ASN A 47 19.44 -13.63 -7.12
CA ASN A 47 18.52 -14.42 -7.95
C ASN A 47 17.48 -15.16 -7.09
N TYR A 48 17.07 -14.53 -5.99
CA TYR A 48 16.10 -15.06 -5.05
C TYR A 48 14.70 -14.91 -5.66
N THR A 49 14.12 -16.02 -6.10
CA THR A 49 12.72 -16.07 -6.50
C THR A 49 11.88 -16.45 -5.29
N TYR A 50 11.07 -15.51 -4.81
CA TYR A 50 10.16 -15.75 -3.70
C TYR A 50 9.11 -16.81 -4.10
N ARG A 51 9.03 -17.88 -3.33
CA ARG A 51 8.06 -18.96 -3.54
C ARG A 51 6.83 -18.72 -2.68
N LEU A 52 5.84 -18.02 -3.25
CA LEU A 52 4.59 -17.68 -2.54
C LEU A 52 3.87 -18.94 -2.03
N PHE A 53 3.79 -19.97 -2.85
CA PHE A 53 3.07 -21.21 -2.53
C PHE A 53 3.68 -21.96 -1.37
N ASP A 54 4.98 -22.23 -1.41
CA ASP A 54 5.70 -22.96 -0.36
C ASP A 54 5.54 -22.26 1.01
N ASN A 55 5.52 -20.93 0.99
CA ASN A 55 5.43 -20.11 2.20
C ASN A 55 4.02 -19.96 2.79
N TYR A 56 2.99 -20.08 1.97
CA TYR A 56 1.59 -19.93 2.40
C TYR A 56 0.76 -21.19 2.15
N PHE A 57 1.41 -22.36 2.07
CA PHE A 57 0.74 -23.61 1.75
C PHE A 57 -0.43 -23.94 2.70
N PRO A 58 -0.29 -23.83 4.04
CA PRO A 58 -1.42 -24.06 4.95
C PRO A 58 -2.58 -23.08 4.72
N LEU A 59 -2.27 -21.82 4.41
CA LEU A 59 -3.28 -20.81 4.12
C LEU A 59 -4.00 -21.10 2.79
N LEU A 60 -3.28 -21.59 1.78
CA LEU A 60 -3.90 -21.99 0.51
C LEU A 60 -4.93 -23.11 0.73
N LEU A 61 -4.57 -24.14 1.51
CA LEU A 61 -5.51 -25.23 1.85
C LEU A 61 -6.74 -24.72 2.58
N MET A 62 -6.55 -23.81 3.54
CA MET A 62 -7.65 -23.15 4.22
C MET A 62 -8.58 -22.45 3.21
N LEU A 63 -8.02 -21.63 2.31
CA LEU A 63 -8.80 -20.88 1.33
C LEU A 63 -9.62 -21.80 0.41
N ILE A 64 -9.07 -22.95 0.02
CA ILE A 64 -9.76 -23.95 -0.82
C ILE A 64 -10.92 -24.60 -0.05
N SER A 65 -10.73 -24.84 1.24
CA SER A 65 -11.74 -25.49 2.10
C SER A 65 -12.91 -24.57 2.48
N MET A 66 -12.81 -23.26 2.21
CA MET A 66 -13.86 -22.32 2.54
C MET A 66 -15.10 -22.53 1.66
N PRO A 67 -16.31 -22.33 2.20
CA PRO A 67 -17.51 -22.36 1.39
C PRO A 67 -17.51 -21.23 0.34
N ASP A 68 -18.24 -21.43 -0.76
CA ASP A 68 -18.22 -20.50 -1.90
C ASP A 68 -18.68 -19.09 -1.52
N ASN A 69 -19.64 -18.94 -0.60
CA ASN A 69 -20.13 -17.64 -0.14
C ASN A 69 -19.05 -16.79 0.56
N GLU A 70 -18.18 -17.41 1.36
CA GLU A 70 -17.07 -16.74 2.04
C GLU A 70 -15.97 -16.37 1.05
N THR A 71 -15.73 -17.25 0.08
CA THR A 71 -14.78 -16.99 -1.01
C THR A 71 -15.25 -15.81 -1.88
N GLU A 72 -16.54 -15.74 -2.23
CA GLU A 72 -17.13 -14.60 -2.95
C GLU A 72 -17.02 -13.28 -2.16
N SER A 73 -17.19 -13.34 -0.83
CA SER A 73 -17.00 -12.18 0.04
C SER A 73 -15.56 -11.66 -0.01
N LEU A 74 -14.56 -12.56 0.00
CA LEU A 74 -13.17 -12.18 -0.15
C LEU A 74 -12.85 -11.56 -1.51
N GLU A 75 -13.41 -12.12 -2.59
CA GLU A 75 -13.28 -11.51 -3.91
C GLU A 75 -13.86 -10.10 -3.98
N LYS A 76 -14.91 -9.82 -3.20
CA LYS A 76 -15.48 -8.47 -3.11
C LYS A 76 -14.46 -7.50 -2.51
N TYR A 77 -13.77 -7.88 -1.44
CA TYR A 77 -12.71 -7.05 -0.85
C TYR A 77 -11.54 -6.86 -1.82
N MET A 78 -11.18 -7.88 -2.61
CA MET A 78 -10.20 -7.71 -3.69
C MET A 78 -10.65 -6.70 -4.75
N LYS A 79 -11.90 -6.82 -5.23
CA LYS A 79 -12.49 -5.92 -6.23
C LYS A 79 -12.60 -4.48 -5.71
N GLN A 80 -12.94 -4.33 -4.42
CA GLN A 80 -13.02 -3.04 -3.73
C GLN A 80 -11.66 -2.50 -3.28
N ARG A 81 -10.61 -3.33 -3.35
CA ARG A 81 -9.24 -3.00 -2.93
C ARG A 81 -9.17 -2.65 -1.45
N THR A 82 -9.85 -3.42 -0.61
CA THR A 82 -9.75 -3.30 0.85
C THR A 82 -8.96 -4.48 1.40
N TYR A 83 -7.66 -4.49 1.13
CA TYR A 83 -6.76 -5.58 1.48
C TYR A 83 -6.56 -5.72 3.00
N ALA A 84 -6.75 -4.63 3.75
CA ALA A 84 -6.77 -4.69 5.22
C ALA A 84 -7.95 -5.55 5.72
N GLU A 85 -9.15 -5.31 5.20
CA GLU A 85 -10.36 -6.08 5.54
C GLU A 85 -10.24 -7.54 5.08
N LEU A 86 -9.73 -7.75 3.86
CA LEU A 86 -9.45 -9.09 3.32
C LEU A 86 -8.53 -9.88 4.24
N LYS A 87 -7.40 -9.29 4.62
CA LYS A 87 -6.42 -9.91 5.51
C LYS A 87 -7.05 -10.26 6.86
N ARG A 88 -7.75 -9.29 7.48
CA ARG A 88 -8.44 -9.51 8.77
C ARG A 88 -9.43 -10.68 8.71
N MET A 89 -10.25 -10.76 7.66
CA MET A 89 -11.20 -11.85 7.48
C MET A 89 -10.47 -13.20 7.38
N ILE A 90 -9.40 -13.26 6.59
CA ILE A 90 -8.56 -14.45 6.46
C ILE A 90 -7.94 -14.85 7.81
N ASP A 91 -7.39 -13.90 8.57
CA ASP A 91 -6.79 -14.17 9.89
C ASP A 91 -7.82 -14.65 10.92
N GLU A 92 -9.05 -14.11 10.89
CA GLU A 92 -10.16 -14.58 11.71
C GLU A 92 -10.54 -16.02 11.36
N LYS A 93 -10.55 -16.36 10.07
CA LYS A 93 -10.84 -17.72 9.62
C LYS A 93 -9.72 -18.70 9.98
N GLN A 94 -8.46 -18.29 9.87
CA GLN A 94 -7.32 -19.11 10.30
C GLN A 94 -7.43 -19.52 11.78
N LYS A 95 -7.93 -18.65 12.66
CA LYS A 95 -8.09 -18.96 14.09
C LYS A 95 -9.12 -20.05 14.37
N VAL A 96 -10.11 -20.20 13.48
CA VAL A 96 -11.24 -21.12 13.66
C VAL A 96 -11.09 -22.38 12.80
N CYS A 97 -10.31 -22.31 11.72
CA CYS A 97 -10.15 -23.41 10.78
C CYS A 97 -9.22 -24.49 11.35
N ASN A 98 -9.76 -25.71 11.48
CA ASN A 98 -8.95 -26.89 11.81
C ASN A 98 -8.50 -27.58 10.53
N ILE A 99 -7.32 -27.21 10.03
CA ILE A 99 -6.75 -27.73 8.78
C ILE A 99 -6.03 -29.07 9.01
N ALA A 100 -5.94 -29.55 10.26
CA ALA A 100 -5.20 -30.77 10.60
C ALA A 100 -5.75 -32.02 9.88
N GLU A 101 -7.06 -32.08 9.66
CA GLU A 101 -7.72 -33.18 8.96
C GLU A 101 -7.33 -33.17 7.46
N LEU A 102 -7.41 -32.02 6.80
CA LEU A 102 -6.98 -31.83 5.40
C LEU A 102 -5.48 -32.08 5.19
N LEU A 103 -4.63 -31.64 6.11
CA LEU A 103 -3.19 -31.90 6.05
C LEU A 103 -2.90 -33.40 6.15
N SER A 104 -3.60 -34.09 7.05
CA SER A 104 -3.43 -35.54 7.22
C SER A 104 -3.88 -36.34 5.98
N GLU A 105 -4.96 -35.90 5.32
CA GLU A 105 -5.44 -36.53 4.08
C GLU A 105 -4.48 -36.29 2.90
N LEU A 106 -3.87 -35.10 2.81
CA LEU A 106 -2.90 -34.77 1.74
C LEU A 106 -1.56 -35.48 1.94
N GLU A 107 -1.06 -35.56 3.17
CA GLU A 107 0.16 -36.32 3.50
C GLU A 107 0.00 -37.81 3.20
N GLN A 108 -1.19 -38.38 3.43
CA GLN A 108 -1.51 -39.77 3.10
C GLN A 108 -1.61 -40.03 1.60
N ASN A 109 -2.05 -39.05 0.81
CA ASN A 109 -2.34 -39.21 -0.61
C ASN A 109 -1.17 -38.88 -1.55
N GLN A 110 -0.02 -38.39 -1.06
CA GLN A 110 1.16 -38.02 -1.86
C GLN A 110 0.82 -37.18 -3.11
N THR A 111 -0.14 -36.27 -3.00
CA THR A 111 -0.60 -35.47 -4.13
C THR A 111 0.45 -34.43 -4.52
N ASP A 112 0.90 -34.46 -5.77
CA ASP A 112 1.81 -33.47 -6.33
C ASP A 112 1.04 -32.15 -6.58
N LEU A 113 1.30 -31.18 -5.72
CA LEU A 113 0.63 -29.87 -5.70
C LEU A 113 1.01 -29.00 -6.91
N SER A 114 2.05 -29.36 -7.66
CA SER A 114 2.41 -28.67 -8.89
C SER A 114 1.31 -28.76 -9.95
N GLU A 115 0.53 -29.85 -9.95
CA GLU A 115 -0.61 -30.06 -10.85
C GLU A 115 -1.82 -29.19 -10.44
N PHE A 116 -1.96 -28.87 -9.15
CA PHE A 116 -3.05 -28.06 -8.60
C PHE A 116 -3.04 -26.62 -9.15
N VAL A 117 -1.87 -26.01 -9.31
CA VAL A 117 -1.74 -24.63 -9.85
C VAL A 117 -2.15 -24.56 -11.33
N THR A 118 -2.05 -25.67 -12.07
CA THR A 118 -2.35 -25.71 -13.51
C THR A 118 -3.86 -25.74 -13.82
N ILE A 119 -4.69 -26.11 -12.84
CA ILE A 119 -6.15 -26.17 -12.97
C ILE A 119 -6.71 -24.74 -12.96
N VAL A 120 -7.36 -24.35 -14.07
CA VAL A 120 -7.84 -22.98 -14.34
C VAL A 120 -8.73 -22.41 -13.23
N ASN A 121 -9.48 -23.25 -12.50
CA ASN A 121 -10.34 -22.82 -11.39
C ASN A 121 -9.59 -22.39 -10.12
N ASN A 122 -8.30 -22.70 -10.01
CA ASN A 122 -7.52 -22.39 -8.81
C ASN A 122 -6.87 -21.01 -8.84
N LYS A 123 -6.91 -20.32 -9.98
CA LYS A 123 -6.39 -18.95 -10.14
C LYS A 123 -6.99 -17.96 -9.14
N LYS A 124 -8.27 -18.14 -8.74
CA LYS A 124 -8.90 -17.28 -7.74
C LYS A 124 -8.20 -17.36 -6.38
N TYR A 125 -7.83 -18.56 -5.94
CA TYR A 125 -7.12 -18.77 -4.67
C TYR A 125 -5.69 -18.24 -4.71
N VAL A 126 -5.01 -18.36 -5.85
CA VAL A 126 -3.69 -17.73 -6.07
C VAL A 126 -3.78 -16.22 -5.91
N SER A 127 -4.76 -15.59 -6.56
CA SER A 127 -4.95 -14.13 -6.48
C SER A 127 -5.32 -13.65 -5.07
N LEU A 128 -6.08 -14.45 -4.31
CA LEU A 128 -6.38 -14.19 -2.90
C LEU A 128 -5.12 -14.27 -2.02
N LEU A 129 -4.26 -15.25 -2.29
CA LEU A 129 -3.00 -15.44 -1.60
C LEU A 129 -2.02 -14.30 -1.87
N GLU A 130 -1.92 -13.85 -3.12
CA GLU A 130 -1.13 -12.68 -3.51
C GLU A 130 -1.65 -11.41 -2.81
N ALA A 131 -2.97 -11.19 -2.80
CA ALA A 131 -3.57 -10.05 -2.11
C ALA A 131 -3.29 -10.07 -0.59
N TYR A 132 -3.38 -11.24 0.04
CA TYR A 132 -3.03 -11.42 1.46
C TYR A 132 -1.55 -11.12 1.72
N HIS A 133 -0.66 -11.60 0.85
CA HIS A 133 0.77 -11.33 0.99
C HIS A 133 1.08 -9.83 0.83
N ASN A 134 0.49 -9.17 -0.16
CA ASN A 134 0.63 -7.73 -0.36
C ASN A 134 0.07 -6.94 0.83
N ALA A 135 -1.04 -7.38 1.43
CA ALA A 135 -1.58 -6.79 2.66
C ALA A 135 -0.57 -6.87 3.81
N SER A 136 0.12 -8.00 3.96
CA SER A 136 1.15 -8.20 4.99
C SER A 136 2.36 -7.28 4.78
N ILE A 137 2.78 -7.07 3.53
CA ILE A 137 3.85 -6.11 3.18
C ILE A 137 3.41 -4.68 3.52
N TYR A 138 2.19 -4.28 3.14
CA TYR A 138 1.65 -2.96 3.49
C TYR A 138 1.56 -2.76 5.00
N ASN A 139 1.24 -3.81 5.76
CA ASN A 139 1.24 -3.75 7.21
C ASN A 139 2.65 -3.56 7.79
N ALA A 140 3.66 -4.23 7.25
CA ALA A 140 5.05 -4.01 7.64
C ALA A 140 5.52 -2.58 7.33
N ILE A 141 5.20 -2.05 6.14
CA ILE A 141 5.46 -0.65 5.77
C ILE A 141 4.80 0.30 6.76
N ARG A 142 3.55 0.01 7.17
CA ARG A 142 2.85 0.79 8.20
C ARG A 142 3.57 0.72 9.54
N GLY A 143 4.06 -0.45 9.94
CA GLY A 143 4.82 -0.61 11.17
C GLY A 143 6.03 0.31 11.20
N VAL A 144 6.83 0.35 10.12
CA VAL A 144 7.99 1.24 10.02
C VAL A 144 7.56 2.70 10.05
N TRP A 145 6.51 3.06 9.34
CA TRP A 145 5.99 4.42 9.39
C TRP A 145 5.57 4.83 10.81
N SER A 146 4.81 3.95 11.47
CA SER A 146 4.30 4.17 12.82
C SER A 146 5.46 4.33 13.80
N SER A 147 6.60 3.65 13.58
CA SER A 147 7.81 3.87 14.37
C SER A 147 8.35 5.29 14.31
N GLN A 148 8.26 5.94 13.14
CA GLN A 148 8.76 7.30 12.94
C GLN A 148 7.76 8.35 13.42
N LEU A 149 6.46 8.09 13.27
CA LEU A 149 5.42 9.09 13.51
C LEU A 149 4.75 8.99 14.88
N ASN A 150 4.55 7.79 15.44
CA ASN A 150 3.87 7.62 16.73
C ASN A 150 4.52 8.38 17.90
N PRO A 151 5.86 8.50 17.99
CA PRO A 151 6.49 9.32 19.02
C PRO A 151 6.16 10.81 18.95
N LEU A 152 5.72 11.30 17.77
CA LEU A 152 5.48 12.71 17.50
C LEU A 152 3.98 13.04 17.42
N LEU A 153 3.21 12.16 16.79
CA LEU A 153 1.80 12.34 16.49
C LEU A 153 1.06 11.02 16.75
N PRO A 154 0.12 10.99 17.73
CA PRO A 154 -0.74 9.83 17.97
C PRO A 154 -1.53 9.42 16.73
N ALA A 155 -1.89 8.15 16.61
CA ALA A 155 -2.57 7.60 15.43
C ALA A 155 -3.89 8.34 15.06
N ILE A 156 -4.66 8.80 16.05
CA ILE A 156 -5.88 9.58 15.81
C ILE A 156 -5.60 10.95 15.17
N ASP A 157 -4.49 11.59 15.57
CA ASP A 157 -4.03 12.86 15.00
C ASP A 157 -3.55 12.67 13.55
N GLN A 158 -2.88 11.54 13.27
CA GLN A 158 -2.49 11.17 11.91
C GLN A 158 -3.71 10.96 11.00
N LEU A 159 -4.76 10.30 11.49
CA LEU A 159 -6.02 10.12 10.78
C LEU A 159 -6.67 11.47 10.46
N ALA A 160 -6.73 12.38 11.45
CA ALA A 160 -7.32 13.69 11.28
C ALA A 160 -6.65 14.47 10.13
N ILE A 161 -5.31 14.43 10.07
CA ILE A 161 -4.55 15.11 9.00
C ILE A 161 -4.80 14.43 7.64
N LEU A 162 -4.85 13.10 7.59
CA LEU A 162 -5.16 12.36 6.36
C LEU A 162 -6.57 12.69 5.84
N GLU A 163 -7.58 12.76 6.71
CA GLU A 163 -8.94 13.15 6.36
C GLU A 163 -9.01 14.59 5.84
N TYR A 164 -8.30 15.53 6.49
CA TYR A 164 -8.20 16.90 6.01
C TYR A 164 -7.68 16.95 4.56
N PHE A 165 -6.59 16.26 4.25
CA PHE A 165 -6.04 16.26 2.89
C PHE A 165 -6.92 15.52 1.89
N ALA A 166 -7.63 14.47 2.30
CA ALA A 166 -8.61 13.78 1.47
C ALA A 166 -9.78 14.70 1.10
N GLU A 167 -10.34 15.41 2.10
CA GLU A 167 -11.41 16.39 1.92
C GLU A 167 -10.96 17.56 1.03
N ARG A 168 -9.77 18.11 1.28
CA ARG A 168 -9.18 19.17 0.46
C ARG A 168 -9.03 18.74 -1.00
N ARG A 169 -8.51 17.53 -1.26
CA ARG A 169 -8.38 16.98 -2.62
C ARG A 169 -9.75 16.82 -3.30
N ALA A 170 -10.75 16.30 -2.60
CA ALA A 170 -12.10 16.17 -3.13
C ALA A 170 -12.71 17.54 -3.50
N ASN A 171 -12.49 18.54 -2.65
CA ASN A 171 -12.92 19.92 -2.89
C ASN A 171 -12.20 20.57 -4.08
N GLU A 172 -10.89 20.35 -4.21
CA GLU A 172 -10.10 20.82 -5.36
C GLU A 172 -10.63 20.19 -6.66
N LEU A 173 -10.81 18.87 -6.71
CA LEU A 173 -11.38 18.14 -7.85
C LEU A 173 -12.78 18.64 -8.21
N PHE A 174 -13.62 18.89 -7.20
CA PHE A 174 -14.96 19.45 -7.41
C PHE A 174 -14.91 20.84 -8.05
N ARG A 175 -13.95 21.69 -7.63
CA ARG A 175 -13.74 23.04 -8.17
C ARG A 175 -12.98 23.09 -9.49
N MET A 176 -12.37 22.00 -9.95
CA MET A 176 -11.69 21.96 -11.23
C MET A 176 -12.65 22.25 -12.38
N SER A 177 -12.25 23.17 -13.26
CA SER A 177 -12.99 23.47 -14.48
C SER A 177 -13.02 22.25 -15.42
N PHE A 178 -14.02 22.22 -16.30
CA PHE A 178 -14.13 21.19 -17.34
C PHE A 178 -12.82 21.01 -18.13
N TRP A 179 -12.19 22.13 -18.53
CA TRP A 179 -10.94 22.12 -19.26
C TRP A 179 -9.76 21.59 -18.44
N ALA A 180 -9.70 21.88 -17.14
CA ALA A 180 -8.67 21.33 -16.27
C ALA A 180 -8.81 19.80 -16.13
N ARG A 181 -10.04 19.28 -16.00
CA ARG A 181 -10.30 17.83 -15.96
C ARG A 181 -9.96 17.16 -17.30
N LEU A 182 -10.35 17.77 -18.41
CA LEU A 182 -10.03 17.26 -19.75
C LEU A 182 -8.52 17.25 -19.98
N TRP A 183 -7.82 18.31 -19.58
CA TRP A 183 -6.36 18.38 -19.70
C TRP A 183 -5.64 17.37 -18.81
N GLU A 184 -6.15 17.11 -17.60
CA GLU A 184 -5.62 16.06 -16.73
C GLU A 184 -5.78 14.67 -17.36
N ALA A 185 -6.95 14.39 -17.97
CA ALA A 185 -7.19 13.14 -18.69
C ALA A 185 -6.28 12.99 -19.92
N ILE A 186 -6.08 14.05 -20.69
CA ILE A 186 -5.15 14.07 -21.83
C ILE A 186 -3.70 13.87 -21.36
N ARG A 187 -3.28 14.54 -20.27
CA ARG A 187 -1.94 14.37 -19.71
C ARG A 187 -1.71 12.95 -19.23
N THR A 188 -2.69 12.36 -18.54
CA THR A 188 -2.67 10.95 -18.11
C THR A 188 -2.55 10.01 -19.31
N TRP A 189 -3.28 10.29 -20.39
CA TRP A 189 -3.21 9.54 -21.64
C TRP A 189 -1.85 9.67 -22.34
N LEU A 190 -1.29 10.89 -22.45
CA LEU A 190 -0.01 11.16 -23.11
C LEU A 190 1.21 10.66 -22.33
N THR A 191 1.19 10.80 -21.01
CA THR A 191 2.34 10.44 -20.17
C THR A 191 2.43 8.93 -19.91
N GLY A 192 1.41 8.16 -20.30
CA GLY A 192 1.33 6.73 -19.98
C GLY A 192 1.28 6.42 -18.48
N LYS A 193 1.33 7.45 -17.62
CA LYS A 193 1.05 7.38 -16.20
C LYS A 193 -0.44 7.15 -16.04
N LYS A 194 -0.92 5.95 -16.34
CA LYS A 194 -2.00 5.42 -15.53
C LYS A 194 -1.48 5.55 -14.10
N GLU A 195 -2.17 6.30 -13.23
CA GLU A 195 -1.99 6.08 -11.80
C GLU A 195 -2.07 4.56 -11.63
N PHE A 196 -0.94 3.90 -11.33
CA PHE A 196 -0.88 2.45 -11.33
C PHE A 196 -2.00 1.97 -10.40
N GLN A 197 -3.00 1.33 -10.99
CA GLN A 197 -4.23 0.93 -10.30
C GLN A 197 -4.03 -0.41 -9.58
N GLU A 198 -2.79 -0.85 -9.42
CA GLU A 198 -2.40 -2.20 -9.01
C GLU A 198 -1.92 -2.18 -7.56
N CYS A 199 -2.47 -3.06 -6.75
CA CYS A 199 -2.23 -3.18 -5.30
C CYS A 199 -1.09 -4.16 -4.99
N ASN A 200 -0.02 -4.12 -5.78
CA ASN A 200 0.96 -5.21 -5.80
C ASN A 200 2.00 -5.11 -4.68
N ALA A 201 1.98 -4.05 -3.86
CA ALA A 201 2.98 -3.80 -2.81
C ALA A 201 4.46 -3.90 -3.29
N ASP A 202 4.71 -3.60 -4.57
CA ASP A 202 6.05 -3.69 -5.18
C ASP A 202 6.98 -2.55 -4.76
N GLU A 203 6.40 -1.44 -4.29
CA GLU A 203 7.13 -0.28 -3.82
C GLU A 203 6.76 0.01 -2.35
N PRO A 204 7.75 0.21 -1.46
CA PRO A 204 9.20 0.17 -1.73
C PRO A 204 9.76 -1.26 -1.82
N ARG A 205 10.62 -1.51 -2.81
CA ARG A 205 11.20 -2.83 -3.07
C ARG A 205 12.01 -3.37 -1.89
N CYS A 206 12.75 -2.50 -1.18
CA CYS A 206 13.46 -2.88 0.03
C CYS A 206 12.57 -3.55 1.08
N MET A 207 11.34 -3.05 1.32
CA MET A 207 10.43 -3.64 2.30
C MET A 207 9.90 -4.99 1.86
N ARG A 208 9.52 -5.10 0.58
CA ARG A 208 9.10 -6.38 -0.01
C ARG A 208 10.20 -7.44 0.15
N ARG A 209 11.45 -7.09 -0.18
CA ARG A 209 12.61 -7.97 -0.03
C ARG A 209 12.83 -8.43 1.41
N ILE A 210 12.74 -7.52 2.38
CA ILE A 210 12.87 -7.84 3.82
C ILE A 210 11.79 -8.85 4.22
N VAL A 211 10.52 -8.55 3.91
CA VAL A 211 9.40 -9.42 4.29
C VAL A 211 9.49 -10.78 3.61
N GLU A 212 9.86 -10.85 2.33
CA GLU A 212 9.95 -12.10 1.57
C GLU A 212 11.10 -13.01 2.04
N LYS A 213 12.18 -12.46 2.59
CA LYS A 213 13.31 -13.24 3.14
C LYS A 213 13.09 -13.71 4.57
N LEU A 214 12.17 -13.11 5.31
CA LEU A 214 11.85 -13.54 6.67
C LEU A 214 11.23 -14.95 6.71
N PRO A 215 11.60 -15.79 7.69
CA PRO A 215 10.91 -17.05 7.94
C PRO A 215 9.44 -16.79 8.34
N LEU A 216 8.58 -17.82 8.18
CA LEU A 216 7.13 -17.67 8.41
C LEU A 216 6.82 -17.18 9.83
N GLU A 217 7.52 -17.71 10.83
CA GLU A 217 7.32 -17.36 12.24
C GLU A 217 7.59 -15.87 12.50
N LEU A 218 8.71 -15.36 11.97
CA LEU A 218 9.07 -13.94 12.11
C LEU A 218 8.17 -13.03 11.29
N ARG A 219 7.62 -13.49 10.16
CA ARG A 219 6.62 -12.73 9.39
C ARG A 219 5.33 -12.55 10.17
N VAL A 220 4.81 -13.62 10.76
CA VAL A 220 3.61 -13.56 11.62
C VAL A 220 3.87 -12.66 12.83
N GLU A 221 5.06 -12.73 13.39
CA GLU A 221 5.46 -11.90 14.52
C GLU A 221 5.59 -10.40 14.15
N LEU A 222 6.19 -10.09 12.99
CA LEU A 222 6.28 -8.74 12.44
C LEU A 222 4.89 -8.17 12.16
N ASP A 223 4.04 -8.97 11.55
CA ASP A 223 2.68 -8.58 11.21
C ASP A 223 1.84 -8.26 12.46
N ARG A 224 1.91 -9.12 13.48
CA ARG A 224 1.29 -8.85 14.80
C ARG A 224 1.88 -7.61 15.48
N ALA A 225 3.19 -7.40 15.39
CA ALA A 225 3.84 -6.24 15.98
C ALA A 225 3.36 -4.94 15.31
N ALA A 226 3.23 -4.94 13.98
CA ALA A 226 2.68 -3.82 13.23
C ALA A 226 1.19 -3.55 13.54
N GLU A 227 0.36 -4.60 13.72
CA GLU A 227 -1.05 -4.44 14.10
C GLU A 227 -1.23 -3.86 15.51
N THR A 228 -0.37 -4.27 16.45
CA THR A 228 -0.43 -3.85 17.85
C THR A 228 0.32 -2.55 18.13
N ASP A 229 0.79 -1.87 17.08
CA ASP A 229 1.61 -0.65 17.16
C ASP A 229 2.85 -0.84 18.07
N ASN A 230 3.40 -2.06 18.15
CA ASN A 230 4.63 -2.39 18.90
C ASN A 230 5.87 -2.03 18.07
N VAL A 231 6.22 -0.75 18.12
CA VAL A 231 7.28 -0.12 17.34
C VAL A 231 8.64 -0.79 17.52
N ASP A 232 9.05 -1.03 18.77
CA ASP A 232 10.38 -1.58 19.07
C ASP A 232 10.58 -2.95 18.42
N LYS A 233 9.53 -3.77 18.45
CA LYS A 233 9.56 -5.12 17.90
C LYS A 233 9.61 -5.12 16.37
N VAL A 234 8.88 -4.20 15.72
CA VAL A 234 8.97 -3.99 14.27
C VAL A 234 10.38 -3.58 13.88
N GLU A 235 10.98 -2.61 14.59
CA GLU A 235 12.32 -2.12 14.29
C GLU A 235 13.39 -3.20 14.49
N ASN A 236 13.30 -4.00 15.57
CA ASN A 236 14.23 -5.10 15.82
C ASN A 236 14.19 -6.16 14.70
N ILE A 237 13.01 -6.67 14.35
CA ILE A 237 12.88 -7.71 13.31
C ILE A 237 13.42 -7.21 11.96
N ILE A 238 13.08 -5.97 11.59
CA ILE A 238 13.52 -5.39 10.32
C ILE A 238 15.03 -5.15 10.31
N THR A 239 15.59 -4.65 11.42
CA THR A 239 17.03 -4.38 11.53
C THR A 239 17.84 -5.68 11.50
N ASP A 240 17.39 -6.71 12.21
CA ASP A 240 18.03 -8.02 12.25
C ASP A 240 18.07 -8.66 10.86
N GLU A 241 16.96 -8.60 10.11
CA GLU A 241 16.92 -9.10 8.74
C GLU A 241 17.77 -8.25 7.78
N LEU A 242 17.74 -6.92 7.91
CA LEU A 242 18.57 -6.01 7.10
C LEU A 242 20.06 -6.27 7.28
N ASN A 243 20.50 -6.63 8.49
CA ASN A 243 21.90 -6.98 8.77
C ASN A 243 22.36 -8.21 7.98
N ASN A 244 21.44 -9.09 7.60
CA ASN A 244 21.71 -10.27 6.77
C ASN A 244 21.63 -9.98 5.26
N GLN A 245 21.28 -8.76 4.86
CA GLN A 245 21.17 -8.36 3.46
C GLN A 245 22.41 -7.60 2.94
N PRO A 246 22.64 -7.59 1.62
CA PRO A 246 23.73 -6.82 1.02
C PRO A 246 23.64 -5.33 1.34
N LEU A 247 24.79 -4.65 1.38
CA LEU A 247 24.90 -3.22 1.68
C LEU A 247 24.03 -2.34 0.76
N SER A 248 23.80 -2.77 -0.49
CA SER A 248 22.89 -2.09 -1.41
C SER A 248 21.46 -2.02 -0.88
N ALA A 249 20.94 -3.12 -0.33
CA ALA A 249 19.61 -3.19 0.28
C ALA A 249 19.50 -2.32 1.53
N GLN A 250 20.55 -2.33 2.37
CA GLN A 250 20.62 -1.49 3.56
C GLN A 250 20.60 -0.01 3.19
N SER A 251 21.35 0.39 2.16
CA SER A 251 21.37 1.77 1.67
C SER A 251 20.04 2.21 1.04
N GLU A 252 19.36 1.31 0.33
CA GLU A 252 18.03 1.54 -0.24
C GLU A 252 17.00 1.76 0.88
N PHE A 253 16.98 0.88 1.88
CA PHE A 253 16.09 1.00 3.03
C PHE A 253 16.38 2.30 3.81
N ALA A 254 17.64 2.63 4.08
CA ALA A 254 17.99 3.86 4.77
C ALA A 254 17.55 5.11 3.98
N SER A 255 17.74 5.12 2.66
CA SER A 255 17.27 6.20 1.79
C SER A 255 15.75 6.34 1.83
N TRP A 256 15.02 5.22 1.75
CA TRP A 256 13.56 5.21 1.85
C TRP A 256 13.07 5.67 3.23
N LYS A 257 13.64 5.15 4.34
CA LYS A 257 13.33 5.53 5.72
C LYS A 257 13.57 7.02 5.93
N ASN A 258 14.68 7.56 5.42
CA ASN A 258 15.01 8.98 5.53
C ASN A 258 14.05 9.87 4.73
N ALA A 259 13.63 9.46 3.52
CA ALA A 259 12.66 10.21 2.71
C ALA A 259 11.26 10.30 3.34
N ASN A 260 10.96 9.40 4.28
CA ASN A 260 9.72 9.36 5.07
C ASN A 260 9.90 9.93 6.49
N THR A 261 10.95 10.73 6.71
CA THR A 261 11.07 11.49 7.96
C THR A 261 10.04 12.63 7.98
N PRO A 262 9.38 12.90 9.13
CA PRO A 262 8.46 14.02 9.28
C PRO A 262 9.09 15.36 8.86
N PRO A 263 8.41 16.15 8.00
CA PRO A 263 8.95 17.40 7.53
C PRO A 263 9.00 18.44 8.67
N LYS A 264 9.99 19.34 8.62
CA LYS A 264 10.20 20.34 9.67
C LYS A 264 8.94 21.16 10.03
N PRO A 265 8.11 21.62 9.08
CA PRO A 265 6.90 22.36 9.42
C PRO A 265 5.90 21.56 10.25
N LEU A 266 5.83 20.23 10.07
CA LEU A 266 5.00 19.36 10.89
C LEU A 266 5.57 19.25 12.31
N LEU A 267 6.89 19.12 12.43
CA LEU A 267 7.57 19.09 13.73
C LEU A 267 7.38 20.40 14.50
N GLU A 268 7.42 21.55 13.82
CA GLU A 268 7.15 22.86 14.42
C GLU A 268 5.70 22.96 14.92
N ILE A 269 4.71 22.49 14.13
CA ILE A 269 3.31 22.43 14.61
C ILE A 269 3.18 21.59 15.89
N VAL A 270 3.94 20.51 16.01
CA VAL A 270 3.93 19.64 17.19
C VAL A 270 4.66 20.28 18.38
N ALA A 271 5.79 20.94 18.12
CA ALA A 271 6.64 21.54 19.15
C ALA A 271 6.10 22.88 19.68
N ASP A 272 5.41 23.66 18.85
CA ASP A 272 4.91 25.00 19.18
C ASP A 272 3.64 24.97 20.06
N LYS A 273 3.18 23.78 20.46
CA LYS A 273 1.98 23.61 21.29
C LYS A 273 2.19 24.17 22.69
N THR A 274 1.25 24.98 23.14
CA THR A 274 1.19 25.41 24.54
C THR A 274 0.69 24.29 25.45
N ASP A 275 1.03 24.34 26.74
CA ASP A 275 0.54 23.37 27.74
C ASP A 275 -0.99 23.27 27.79
N VAL A 276 -1.69 24.37 27.46
CA VAL A 276 -3.16 24.42 27.42
C VAL A 276 -3.69 23.70 26.19
N GLU A 277 -3.05 23.90 25.03
CA GLU A 277 -3.40 23.20 23.79
C GLU A 277 -3.14 21.71 23.92
N GLU A 278 -2.00 21.29 24.49
CA GLU A 278 -1.72 19.86 24.63
C GLU A 278 -2.76 19.17 25.53
N LYS A 279 -3.13 19.80 26.66
CA LYS A 279 -4.23 19.29 27.51
C LYS A 279 -5.58 19.25 26.79
N ALA A 280 -5.86 20.22 25.93
CA ALA A 280 -7.08 20.22 25.13
C ALA A 280 -7.07 19.08 24.11
N LEU A 281 -5.95 18.87 23.41
CA LEU A 281 -5.77 17.78 22.46
C LEU A 281 -5.88 16.42 23.15
N GLU A 282 -5.26 16.23 24.33
CA GLU A 282 -5.42 15.02 25.14
C GLU A 282 -6.88 14.71 25.45
N ARG A 283 -7.69 15.73 25.80
CA ARG A 283 -9.13 15.56 26.00
C ARG A 283 -9.85 15.17 24.72
N LEU A 284 -9.56 15.83 23.61
CA LEU A 284 -10.16 15.50 22.30
C LEU A 284 -9.83 14.05 21.92
N ARG A 285 -8.59 13.60 22.12
CA ARG A 285 -8.15 12.22 21.90
C ARG A 285 -8.89 11.25 22.81
N SER A 286 -9.03 11.56 24.10
CA SER A 286 -9.72 10.69 25.07
C SER A 286 -11.21 10.49 24.76
N HIS A 287 -11.82 11.43 24.03
CA HIS A 287 -13.21 11.39 23.61
C HIS A 287 -13.37 11.00 22.12
N ASP A 288 -12.29 10.57 21.45
CA ASP A 288 -12.27 10.19 20.04
C ASP A 288 -12.89 11.27 19.11
N LEU A 289 -12.68 12.56 19.42
CA LEU A 289 -13.27 13.69 18.68
C LEU A 289 -12.46 14.04 17.42
N LEU A 290 -12.50 13.14 16.44
CA LEU A 290 -11.72 13.22 15.20
C LEU A 290 -11.97 14.52 14.42
N HIS A 291 -13.22 14.96 14.29
CA HIS A 291 -13.56 16.20 13.58
C HIS A 291 -12.89 17.43 14.21
N SER A 292 -12.89 17.52 15.55
CA SER A 292 -12.28 18.64 16.26
C SER A 292 -10.75 18.62 16.14
N LEU A 293 -10.14 17.43 16.18
CA LEU A 293 -8.71 17.26 15.89
C LEU A 293 -8.38 17.69 14.45
N LYS A 294 -9.22 17.32 13.48
CA LYS A 294 -9.07 17.72 12.08
C LYS A 294 -9.12 19.24 11.93
N ASP A 295 -10.09 19.91 12.56
CA ASP A 295 -10.21 21.37 12.51
C ASP A 295 -9.00 22.08 13.12
N TYR A 296 -8.47 21.56 14.24
CA TYR A 296 -7.24 22.04 14.84
C TYR A 296 -6.06 21.93 13.86
N TYR A 297 -5.79 20.72 13.34
CA TYR A 297 -4.66 20.51 12.42
C TYR A 297 -4.83 21.29 11.12
N ARG A 298 -6.05 21.43 10.62
CA ARG A 298 -6.36 22.31 9.48
C ARG A 298 -5.93 23.75 9.76
N ALA A 299 -6.33 24.33 10.90
CA ALA A 299 -5.97 25.70 11.25
C ALA A 299 -4.45 25.87 11.36
N MET A 300 -3.78 24.92 12.01
CA MET A 300 -2.32 24.95 12.17
C MET A 300 -1.59 24.83 10.83
N ILE A 301 -2.00 23.93 9.95
CA ILE A 301 -1.39 23.76 8.62
C ILE A 301 -1.67 24.98 7.74
N GLU A 302 -2.91 25.47 7.71
CA GLU A 302 -3.30 26.62 6.87
C GLU A 302 -2.67 27.94 7.31
N SER A 303 -2.24 28.05 8.58
CA SER A 303 -1.48 29.20 9.09
C SER A 303 -0.04 29.30 8.56
N ARG A 304 0.52 28.18 8.06
CA ARG A 304 1.89 28.11 7.52
C ARG A 304 1.93 28.58 6.07
N SER A 305 3.13 28.86 5.57
CA SER A 305 3.32 29.29 4.18
C SER A 305 2.89 28.20 3.18
N GLN A 306 2.55 28.60 1.95
CA GLN A 306 2.13 27.65 0.90
C GLN A 306 3.19 26.57 0.62
N LYS A 307 4.48 26.92 0.72
CA LYS A 307 5.57 25.95 0.54
C LYS A 307 5.57 24.90 1.64
N GLU A 308 5.39 25.31 2.89
CA GLU A 308 5.35 24.41 4.05
C GLU A 308 4.10 23.51 4.03
N GLN A 309 2.95 24.07 3.65
CA GLN A 309 1.74 23.28 3.44
C GLN A 309 1.95 22.16 2.41
N GLU A 310 2.62 22.49 1.31
CA GLU A 310 2.94 21.54 0.24
C GLU A 310 3.93 20.46 0.71
N GLU A 311 4.89 20.79 1.58
CA GLU A 311 5.80 19.81 2.17
C GLU A 311 5.07 18.79 3.05
N ILE A 312 4.17 19.27 3.93
CA ILE A 312 3.31 18.41 4.76
C ILE A 312 2.40 17.55 3.86
N ARG A 313 1.77 18.17 2.84
CA ARG A 313 0.90 17.47 1.90
C ARG A 313 1.66 16.36 1.17
N ARG A 314 2.87 16.63 0.67
CA ARG A 314 3.70 15.65 -0.03
C ARG A 314 4.13 14.51 0.89
N PHE A 315 4.40 14.78 2.16
CA PHE A 315 4.73 13.75 3.14
C PHE A 315 3.56 12.78 3.33
N PHE A 316 2.37 13.27 3.69
CA PHE A 316 1.18 12.44 3.81
C PHE A 316 0.73 11.83 2.48
N GLN A 317 1.02 12.48 1.35
CA GLN A 317 0.77 11.91 0.02
C GLN A 317 1.72 10.76 -0.29
N ARG A 318 3.03 10.87 -0.06
CA ARG A 318 3.99 9.77 -0.27
C ARG A 318 3.64 8.56 0.59
N MET A 319 3.21 8.82 1.82
CA MET A 319 2.72 7.76 2.68
C MET A 319 1.45 7.15 2.16
N ASN A 320 0.45 7.98 1.84
CA ASN A 320 -0.76 7.49 1.24
C ASN A 320 -0.42 6.70 -0.01
N GLU A 321 0.43 7.17 -0.92
CA GLU A 321 0.94 6.45 -2.11
C GLU A 321 1.66 5.13 -1.79
N SER A 322 2.47 5.09 -0.73
CA SER A 322 3.11 3.85 -0.24
C SER A 322 2.10 2.87 0.37
N PHE A 323 0.96 3.37 0.85
CA PHE A 323 -0.20 2.59 1.31
C PHE A 323 -1.28 2.43 0.20
N ALA A 324 -1.15 3.09 -0.95
CA ALA A 324 -2.29 3.79 -1.55
C ALA A 324 -3.37 2.89 -2.07
N ARG A 325 -4.56 3.21 -1.57
CA ARG A 325 -5.87 2.68 -1.92
C ARG A 325 -6.16 1.29 -1.40
N CYS A 326 -5.16 0.43 -1.21
CA CYS A 326 -5.40 -0.98 -0.97
C CYS A 326 -5.39 -1.34 0.53
N PHE A 327 -4.65 -0.61 1.36
CA PHE A 327 -4.49 -0.93 2.77
C PHE A 327 -4.64 0.35 3.62
N ASN A 328 -5.83 0.59 4.19
CA ASN A 328 -6.09 1.69 5.12
C ASN A 328 -6.61 1.17 6.47
N PRO A 329 -5.72 0.67 7.33
CA PRO A 329 -6.11 0.06 8.59
C PRO A 329 -6.43 1.09 9.69
N ILE A 330 -6.14 2.38 9.46
CA ILE A 330 -6.47 3.45 10.40
C ILE A 330 -7.98 3.72 10.34
N LYS A 331 -8.60 3.66 9.15
CA LYS A 331 -10.04 3.75 8.97
C LYS A 331 -10.76 2.70 9.83
N ASP A 332 -10.29 1.45 9.81
CA ASP A 332 -10.90 0.35 10.56
C ASP A 332 -10.87 0.55 12.08
N LYS A 333 -9.81 1.16 12.64
CA LYS A 333 -9.68 1.38 14.10
C LYS A 333 -10.74 2.35 14.64
N TYR A 334 -11.27 3.24 13.80
CA TYR A 334 -12.20 4.30 14.19
C TYR A 334 -13.57 4.22 13.51
N GLU A 335 -13.74 3.48 12.42
CA GLU A 335 -15.03 3.28 11.73
C GLU A 335 -15.98 2.36 12.51
N TYR A 336 -15.47 1.45 13.34
CA TYR A 336 -16.27 0.56 14.20
C TYR A 336 -16.61 1.13 15.60
N ARG A 337 -16.32 2.41 15.87
CA ARG A 337 -16.62 3.05 17.17
C ARG A 337 -17.80 4.03 17.13
N TYR A 338 -18.49 4.15 16.00
CA TYR A 338 -19.68 4.97 15.82
C TYR A 338 -20.95 4.13 15.73
#